data_AF-A0A7D5T8N7-F1
#
_entry.id   AF-A0A7D5T8N7-F1
#
_cell.length_a   1.000
_cell.length_b   1.000
_cell.length_c   1.000
_cell.angle_alpha   90.00
_cell.angle_beta   90.00
_cell.angle_gamma   90.00
#
_symmetry.space_group_name_H-M   'P 1'
#
loop_
_entity.id
_entity.type
_entity.pdbx_description
1 polymer ?
#
loop_
_entity_poly.entity_id
_entity_poly.type
_entity_poly.pdbx_seq_one_letter_code
_entity_poly.pdbx_strand_id
1 'polypeptide(L)'
;MSEDTREYYDTLVEEEDSPFYDVQRKDLFMFAVGYGRKRAGRVPNSGRHALFNQSSLTEQQEWIIKSVAVYEERDPQVLRDEKLVYKIAREYANGGVEELHSQYVKPGDTLSEITTDIIQMGQGSISSE
;
A
#
# COMPACT_ATOMS: atom_id res chain seq x y z
N MET A 1 -13.18 -3.10 0.50
CA MET A 1 -12.69 -1.72 0.38
C MET A 1 -13.88 -0.78 0.41
N SER A 2 -13.76 0.39 1.05
CA SER A 2 -14.80 1.43 0.99
C SER A 2 -14.80 2.13 -0.36
N GLU A 3 -15.83 2.94 -0.60
CA GLU A 3 -15.94 3.79 -1.80
C GLU A 3 -14.81 4.82 -1.83
N ASP A 4 -14.56 5.55 -0.74
CA ASP A 4 -13.47 6.55 -0.66
C ASP A 4 -12.10 5.96 -1.01
N THR A 5 -11.75 4.79 -0.44
CA THR A 5 -10.46 4.16 -0.73
C THR A 5 -10.39 3.76 -2.20
N ARG A 6 -11.50 3.34 -2.82
CA ARG A 6 -11.53 3.02 -4.25
C ARG A 6 -11.28 4.26 -5.10
N GLU A 7 -11.94 5.37 -4.78
CA GLU A 7 -11.74 6.65 -5.43
C GLU A 7 -10.26 7.09 -5.38
N TYR A 8 -9.57 6.89 -4.25
CA TYR A 8 -8.13 7.19 -4.17
C TYR A 8 -7.30 6.38 -5.17
N TYR A 9 -7.63 5.10 -5.37
CA TYR A 9 -6.98 4.30 -6.42
C TYR A 9 -7.36 4.77 -7.82
N ASP A 10 -8.62 5.16 -8.04
CA ASP A 10 -9.11 5.68 -9.33
C ASP A 10 -8.30 6.94 -9.69
N THR A 11 -8.31 7.96 -8.82
CA THR A 11 -7.57 9.21 -9.00
C THR A 11 -6.10 8.98 -9.31
N LEU A 12 -5.42 8.17 -8.49
CA LEU A 12 -3.97 7.98 -8.65
C LEU A 12 -3.58 7.26 -9.95
N VAL A 13 -4.44 6.41 -10.52
CA VAL A 13 -4.09 5.67 -11.77
C VAL A 13 -4.65 6.30 -13.03
N GLU A 14 -5.67 7.16 -12.90
CA GLU A 14 -6.40 7.75 -14.03
C GLU A 14 -5.96 9.19 -14.35
N GLU A 15 -5.41 9.93 -13.39
CA GLU A 15 -4.94 11.31 -13.62
C GLU A 15 -3.54 11.36 -14.24
N GLU A 16 -3.37 12.05 -15.37
CA GLU A 16 -2.13 12.06 -16.16
C GLU A 16 -0.91 12.66 -15.44
N ASP A 17 -1.14 13.56 -14.48
CA ASP A 17 -0.09 14.19 -13.68
C ASP A 17 0.25 13.41 -12.40
N SER A 18 -0.46 12.30 -12.15
CA SER A 18 -0.15 11.40 -11.05
C SER A 18 1.14 10.61 -11.34
N PRO A 19 2.03 10.41 -10.34
CA PRO A 19 3.18 9.52 -10.47
C PRO A 19 2.80 8.04 -10.67
N PHE A 20 1.51 7.70 -10.49
CA PHE A 20 0.98 6.34 -10.67
C PHE A 20 0.06 6.22 -11.88
N TYR A 21 0.04 7.22 -12.77
CA TYR A 21 -0.75 7.17 -14.01
C TYR A 21 -0.46 5.87 -14.80
N ASP A 22 -1.53 5.20 -15.25
CA ASP A 22 -1.51 3.94 -16.00
C ASP A 22 -0.87 2.74 -15.25
N VAL A 23 -0.60 2.87 -13.95
CA VAL A 23 -0.13 1.76 -13.12
C VAL A 23 -1.30 0.81 -12.83
N GLN A 24 -1.06 -0.50 -12.92
CA GLN A 24 -2.07 -1.49 -12.54
C GLN A 24 -2.41 -1.35 -11.06
N ARG A 25 -3.71 -1.36 -10.74
CA ARG A 25 -4.22 -1.23 -9.35
C ARG A 25 -3.61 -2.24 -8.37
N LYS A 26 -3.28 -3.45 -8.84
CA LYS A 26 -2.60 -4.46 -8.00
C LYS A 26 -1.18 -4.03 -7.64
N ASP A 27 -0.48 -3.33 -8.53
CA ASP A 27 0.90 -2.89 -8.31
C ASP A 27 0.92 -1.63 -7.44
N LEU A 28 -0.01 -0.68 -7.66
CA LEU A 28 -0.25 0.42 -6.73
C LEU A 28 -0.65 -0.10 -5.34
N PHE A 29 -1.46 -1.15 -5.26
CA PHE A 29 -1.78 -1.79 -3.99
C PHE A 29 -0.52 -2.32 -3.29
N MET A 30 0.35 -3.05 -3.99
CA MET A 30 1.58 -3.55 -3.41
C MET A 30 2.50 -2.42 -2.93
N PHE A 31 2.59 -1.34 -3.68
CA PHE A 31 3.30 -0.14 -3.26
C PHE A 31 2.69 0.46 -1.99
N ALA A 32 1.36 0.63 -1.96
CA ALA A 32 0.62 1.15 -0.82
C ALA A 32 0.77 0.27 0.44
N VAL A 33 0.84 -1.07 0.31
CA VAL A 33 1.15 -1.96 1.45
C VAL A 33 2.50 -1.59 2.08
N GLY A 34 3.55 -1.53 1.27
CA GLY A 34 4.91 -1.23 1.76
C GLY A 34 5.00 0.17 2.34
N TYR A 35 4.43 1.14 1.64
CA TYR A 35 4.40 2.54 2.04
C TYR A 35 3.60 2.75 3.33
N GLY A 36 2.41 2.17 3.42
CA GLY A 36 1.58 2.19 4.61
C GLY A 36 2.30 1.58 5.82
N ARG A 37 2.93 0.41 5.66
CA ARG A 37 3.71 -0.21 6.74
C ARG A 37 4.87 0.65 7.23
N LYS A 38 5.50 1.44 6.35
CA LYS A 38 6.64 2.29 6.71
C LYS A 38 6.22 3.65 7.29
N ARG A 39 5.11 4.24 6.82
CA ARG A 39 4.78 5.65 7.08
C ARG A 39 3.38 5.91 7.65
N ALA A 40 2.33 5.26 7.12
CA ALA A 40 0.94 5.65 7.42
C ALA A 40 0.27 4.76 8.47
N GLY A 41 0.76 3.55 8.69
CA GLY A 41 0.15 2.55 9.57
C GLY A 41 -1.04 1.83 8.93
N ARG A 42 -1.79 1.11 9.78
CA ARG A 42 -2.96 0.31 9.39
C ARG A 42 -4.23 1.14 9.53
N VAL A 43 -5.06 1.14 8.49
CA VAL A 43 -6.41 1.73 8.52
C VAL A 43 -7.44 0.62 8.33
N PRO A 44 -8.13 0.19 9.40
CA PRO A 44 -9.24 -0.77 9.31
C PRO A 44 -10.35 -0.25 8.41
N ASN A 45 -10.89 -1.10 7.55
CA ASN A 45 -12.00 -0.73 6.67
C ASN A 45 -13.01 -1.88 6.55
N SER A 46 -14.30 -1.56 6.68
CA SER A 46 -15.43 -2.50 6.64
C SER A 46 -15.96 -2.79 5.23
N GLY A 47 -15.46 -2.08 4.21
CA GLY A 47 -15.99 -2.20 2.86
C GLY A 47 -15.79 -3.60 2.26
N ARG A 48 -16.79 -4.09 1.53
CA ARG A 48 -16.85 -5.48 1.04
C ARG A 48 -16.33 -5.69 -0.39
N HIS A 49 -16.08 -4.62 -1.14
CA HIS A 49 -15.65 -4.73 -2.53
C HIS A 49 -14.14 -5.02 -2.65
N ALA A 50 -13.78 -5.87 -3.62
CA ALA A 50 -12.40 -6.16 -3.98
C ALA A 50 -11.86 -5.09 -4.95
N LEU A 51 -10.61 -4.65 -4.76
CA LEU A 51 -9.92 -3.71 -5.65
C LEU A 51 -9.49 -4.40 -6.96
N PHE A 52 -9.02 -5.64 -6.84
CA PHE A 52 -8.60 -6.51 -7.93
C PHE A 52 -8.86 -7.97 -7.52
N ASN A 53 -8.76 -8.89 -8.48
CA ASN A 53 -8.85 -10.32 -8.19
C ASN A 53 -7.57 -10.78 -7.46
N GLN A 54 -7.66 -11.24 -6.22
CA GLN A 54 -6.48 -11.65 -5.44
C GLN A 54 -5.62 -12.69 -6.16
N SER A 55 -6.22 -13.59 -6.97
CA SER A 55 -5.47 -14.58 -7.75
C SER A 55 -4.67 -13.99 -8.91
N SER A 56 -4.73 -12.67 -9.15
CA SER A 56 -3.89 -11.98 -10.14
C SER A 56 -2.53 -11.54 -9.57
N LEU A 57 -2.31 -11.73 -8.27
CA LEU A 57 -1.01 -11.51 -7.65
C LEU A 57 -0.02 -12.55 -8.15
N THR A 58 1.22 -12.10 -8.36
CA THR A 58 2.34 -13.02 -8.58
C THR A 58 2.73 -13.70 -7.28
N GLU A 59 3.39 -14.85 -7.37
CA GLU A 59 3.91 -15.57 -6.20
C GLU A 59 4.81 -14.66 -5.34
N GLN A 60 5.64 -13.83 -5.96
CA GLN A 60 6.50 -12.88 -5.25
C GLN A 60 5.68 -11.84 -4.48
N GLN A 61 4.62 -11.30 -5.07
CA GLN A 61 3.73 -10.34 -4.41
C GLN A 61 2.99 -10.98 -3.23
N GLU A 62 2.55 -12.23 -3.37
CA GLU A 62 1.94 -12.98 -2.26
C GLU A 62 2.93 -13.17 -1.10
N TRP A 63 4.19 -13.52 -1.39
CA TRP A 63 5.21 -13.69 -0.36
C TRP A 63 5.56 -12.38 0.34
N ILE A 64 5.53 -11.24 -0.36
CA ILE A 64 5.67 -9.92 0.26
C ILE A 64 4.54 -9.69 1.27
N ILE A 65 3.28 -9.92 0.88
CA ILE A 65 2.11 -9.78 1.77
C ILE A 65 2.23 -10.69 2.99
N LYS A 66 2.58 -11.97 2.78
CA LYS A 66 2.82 -12.94 3.86
C LYS A 66 3.91 -12.48 4.82
N SER A 67 5.01 -11.93 4.29
CA SER A 67 6.13 -11.43 5.09
C SER A 67 5.73 -10.24 5.95
N VAL A 68 4.91 -9.32 5.41
CA VAL A 68 4.35 -8.20 6.17
C VAL A 68 3.45 -8.71 7.30
N ALA A 69 2.59 -9.70 7.04
CA ALA A 69 1.72 -10.28 8.06
C ALA A 69 2.49 -10.96 9.20
N VAL A 70 3.54 -11.74 8.87
CA VAL A 70 4.41 -12.38 9.89
C VAL A 70 5.13 -11.34 10.73
N TYR A 71 5.63 -10.27 10.10
CA TYR A 71 6.28 -9.17 10.82
C TYR A 71 5.32 -8.49 11.81
N GLU A 72 4.09 -8.24 11.38
CA GLU A 72 3.08 -7.53 12.19
C GLU A 72 2.59 -8.37 13.37
N GLU A 73 2.20 -9.62 13.13
CA GLU A 73 1.68 -10.49 14.20
C GLU A 73 2.78 -11.03 15.12
N ARG A 74 4.06 -10.95 14.70
CA ARG A 74 5.21 -11.56 15.38
C ARG A 74 5.03 -13.06 15.63
N ASP A 75 4.20 -13.71 14.82
CA ASP A 75 3.87 -15.12 14.90
C ASP A 75 3.79 -15.72 13.49
N PRO A 76 4.69 -16.65 13.13
CA PRO A 76 4.63 -17.37 11.85
C PRO A 76 3.34 -18.16 11.63
N GLN A 77 2.59 -18.49 12.69
CA GLN A 77 1.31 -19.20 12.56
C GLN A 77 0.25 -18.37 11.82
N VAL A 78 0.40 -17.03 11.71
CA VAL A 78 -0.46 -16.17 10.90
C VAL A 78 -0.61 -16.67 9.47
N LEU A 79 0.41 -17.33 8.91
CA LEU A 79 0.39 -17.86 7.55
C LEU A 79 -0.66 -18.95 7.32
N ARG A 80 -1.22 -19.53 8.39
CA ARG A 80 -2.34 -20.49 8.30
C ARG A 80 -3.70 -19.82 8.14
N ASP A 81 -3.79 -18.53 8.44
CA ASP A 81 -4.99 -17.73 8.28
C ASP A 81 -4.81 -16.76 7.10
N GLU A 82 -5.08 -17.26 5.90
CA GLU A 82 -5.02 -16.47 4.68
C GLU A 82 -5.91 -15.22 4.74
N LYS A 83 -7.06 -15.29 5.42
CA LYS A 83 -7.96 -14.14 5.57
C LYS A 83 -7.31 -13.05 6.41
N LEU A 84 -6.64 -13.43 7.49
CA LEU A 84 -5.91 -12.49 8.34
C LEU A 84 -4.71 -11.87 7.62
N VAL A 85 -3.94 -12.69 6.88
CA VAL A 85 -2.82 -12.21 6.04
C VAL A 85 -3.29 -11.11 5.07
N TYR A 86 -4.35 -11.38 4.31
CA TYR A 86 -4.89 -10.39 3.38
C TYR A 86 -5.58 -9.21 4.06
N LYS A 87 -6.14 -9.39 5.26
CA LYS A 87 -6.68 -8.30 6.06
C LYS A 87 -5.56 -7.32 6.44
N ILE A 88 -4.46 -7.82 6.99
CA ILE A 88 -3.31 -6.98 7.39
C ILE A 88 -2.77 -6.20 6.19
N ALA A 89 -2.53 -6.87 5.06
CA ALA A 89 -2.07 -6.19 3.85
C ALA A 89 -3.06 -5.11 3.39
N ARG A 90 -4.36 -5.41 3.37
CA ARG A 90 -5.37 -4.44 2.98
C ARG A 90 -5.40 -3.22 3.91
N GLU A 91 -5.28 -3.42 5.21
CA GLU A 91 -5.28 -2.32 6.17
C GLU A 91 -4.06 -1.41 6.01
N TYR A 92 -2.88 -1.96 5.74
CA TYR A 92 -1.72 -1.16 5.36
C TYR A 92 -1.90 -0.46 4.03
N ALA A 93 -2.43 -1.15 3.02
CA ALA A 93 -2.69 -0.55 1.72
C ALA A 93 -3.70 0.61 1.80
N ASN A 94 -4.69 0.52 2.69
CA ASN A 94 -5.64 1.60 2.91
C ASN A 94 -4.93 2.85 3.46
N GLY A 95 -4.14 2.70 4.53
CA GLY A 95 -3.39 3.83 5.09
C GLY A 95 -2.37 4.38 4.09
N GLY A 96 -1.71 3.50 3.34
CA GLY A 96 -0.75 3.88 2.32
C GLY A 96 -1.37 4.69 1.19
N VAL A 97 -2.49 4.22 0.62
CA VAL A 97 -3.14 4.93 -0.50
C VAL A 97 -3.79 6.23 -0.07
N GLU A 98 -4.34 6.30 1.15
CA GLU A 98 -4.88 7.53 1.72
C GLU A 98 -3.79 8.60 1.85
N GLU A 99 -2.61 8.22 2.36
CA GLU A 99 -1.48 9.14 2.47
C GLU A 99 -0.93 9.55 1.10
N LEU A 100 -0.82 8.61 0.14
CA LEU A 100 -0.38 8.92 -1.23
C LEU A 100 -1.34 9.88 -1.93
N HIS A 101 -2.64 9.63 -1.84
CA HIS A 101 -3.66 10.51 -2.40
C HIS A 101 -3.62 11.89 -1.73
N SER A 102 -3.49 11.94 -0.40
CA SER A 102 -3.35 13.18 0.37
C SER A 102 -2.15 14.03 -0.09
N GLN A 103 -1.02 13.41 -0.46
CA GLN A 103 0.14 14.11 -1.01
C GLN A 103 -0.09 14.58 -2.45
N TYR A 104 -0.84 13.82 -3.24
CA TYR A 104 -1.19 14.19 -4.61
C TYR A 104 -2.14 15.39 -4.68
N VAL A 105 -3.16 15.46 -3.82
CA VAL A 105 -4.12 16.57 -3.84
C VAL A 105 -3.60 17.87 -3.21
N LYS A 106 -2.47 17.84 -2.51
CA LYS A 106 -1.89 19.03 -1.86
C LYS A 106 -1.19 19.91 -2.91
N PRO A 107 -1.34 21.26 -2.83
CA PRO A 107 -0.61 22.16 -3.72
C PRO A 107 0.92 22.03 -3.50
N GLY A 108 1.65 21.61 -4.52
CA GLY A 108 3.09 21.38 -4.45
C GLY A 108 3.62 20.52 -5.61
N ASP A 109 4.91 20.17 -5.58
CA ASP A 109 5.48 19.18 -6.50
C ASP A 109 5.40 17.79 -5.84
N THR A 110 4.22 17.17 -5.95
CA THR A 110 3.91 15.85 -5.37
C THR A 110 4.95 14.79 -5.74
N LEU A 111 5.40 14.79 -7.00
CA LEU A 111 6.35 13.78 -7.48
C LEU A 111 7.70 13.96 -6.78
N SER A 112 8.14 15.21 -6.58
CA SER A 112 9.34 15.52 -5.79
C SER A 112 9.19 15.13 -4.32
N GLU A 113 8.02 15.34 -3.70
CA GLU A 113 7.76 14.95 -2.30
C GLU A 113 7.78 13.43 -2.12
N ILE A 114 7.00 12.69 -2.92
CA ILE A 114 6.96 11.22 -2.87
C ILE A 114 8.35 10.64 -3.17
N THR A 115 9.06 11.19 -4.16
CA THR A 115 10.42 10.74 -4.52
C THR A 115 11.41 11.01 -3.39
N THR A 116 11.35 12.20 -2.79
CA THR A 116 12.19 12.58 -1.63
C THR A 116 11.93 11.64 -0.46
N ASP A 117 10.68 11.32 -0.20
CA ASP A 117 10.29 10.41 0.88
C ASP A 117 10.81 8.98 0.65
N ILE A 118 10.69 8.46 -0.57
CA ILE A 118 11.26 7.15 -0.94
C ILE A 118 12.79 7.15 -0.74
N ILE A 119 13.47 8.21 -1.19
CA ILE A 119 14.93 8.34 -1.05
C ILE A 119 15.33 8.38 0.43
N GLN A 120 14.65 9.18 1.26
CA GLN A 120 14.90 9.26 2.69
C GLN A 120 14.62 7.92 3.40
N MET A 121 13.56 7.20 3.01
CA MET A 121 13.27 5.86 3.54
C MET A 121 14.37 4.84 3.19
N GLY A 122 14.92 4.92 1.98
CA GLY A 122 16.05 4.09 1.54
C GLY A 122 17.33 4.38 2.32
N GLN A 123 17.63 5.66 2.56
CA GLN A 123 18.85 6.10 3.24
C GLN A 123 18.81 5.89 4.76
N GLY A 124 17.65 6.09 5.40
CA GLY A 124 17.47 5.91 6.85
C GLY A 124 17.57 4.45 7.32
N SER A 125 17.59 3.48 6.40
CA SER A 125 17.77 2.06 6.72
C SER A 125 19.25 1.65 6.81
N ILE A 126 20.20 2.56 6.56
CA ILE A 126 21.65 2.31 6.62
C ILE A 126 22.26 2.67 7.99
N SER A 127 21.52 3.30 8.90
CA SER A 127 22.07 3.81 10.18
C SER A 127 21.50 3.16 11.45
N SER A 128 21.18 1.87 11.41
CA SER A 128 20.90 1.11 12.62
C SER A 128 21.46 -0.31 12.54
N GLU A 129 22.78 -0.39 12.73
CA GLU A 129 23.47 -1.56 13.28
C GLU A 129 23.92 -1.24 14.72
#